data_AF-A0A3A8N1Z7-F1
#
_entry.id   AF-A0A3A8N1Z7-F1
#
_cell.length_a   1.000
_cell.length_b   1.000
_cell.length_c   1.000
_cell.angle_alpha   90.00
_cell.angle_beta   90.00
_cell.angle_gamma   90.00
#
_symmetry.space_group_name_H-M   'P 1'
#
loop_
_entity.id
_entity.type
_entity.pdbx_description
1 polymer ?
#
loop_
_entity_poly.entity_id
_entity_poly.type
_entity_poly.pdbx_seq_one_letter_code
_entity_poly.pdbx_strand_id
1 'polypeptide(L)'
;MRDLSGHRTALGFLYLGVHGLALVGAAGLGLATWLLSRLATGRHVRLPVWEGLPVYLLAGFTLFVLWMAISGLAVGVSLLRGGRVSKALALVLSILMLPSFPLGTVLGVYSLWFFTQEGWDSEPGMQAAM
;
A
#
# COMPACT_ATOMS: atom_id res chain seq x y z
N MET A 1 -28.43 -1.43 -12.08
CA MET A 1 -27.18 -1.08 -11.34
C MET A 1 -26.40 -2.37 -11.15
N ARG A 2 -25.11 -2.42 -11.49
CA ARG A 2 -24.28 -3.64 -11.27
C ARG A 2 -24.05 -3.79 -9.77
N ASP A 3 -24.17 -5.01 -9.24
CA ASP A 3 -23.88 -5.28 -7.84
C ASP A 3 -22.37 -5.17 -7.60
N LEU A 4 -21.95 -4.10 -6.91
CA LEU A 4 -20.55 -3.80 -6.58
C LEU A 4 -20.16 -4.28 -5.17
N SER A 5 -21.11 -4.82 -4.39
CA SER A 5 -20.89 -5.17 -2.99
C SER A 5 -19.88 -6.30 -2.80
N GLY A 6 -19.98 -7.36 -3.63
CA GLY A 6 -19.03 -8.46 -3.66
C GLY A 6 -17.63 -8.01 -4.10
N HIS A 7 -17.56 -7.15 -5.12
CA HIS A 7 -16.31 -6.61 -5.64
C HIS A 7 -15.59 -5.71 -4.61
N ARG A 8 -16.34 -4.87 -3.89
CA ARG A 8 -15.81 -4.05 -2.80
C ARG A 8 -15.16 -4.91 -1.71
N THR A 9 -15.82 -5.99 -1.33
CA THR A 9 -15.33 -6.92 -0.30
C THR A 9 -14.07 -7.65 -0.77
N ALA A 10 -14.08 -8.18 -1.99
CA ALA A 10 -12.91 -8.81 -2.61
C ALA A 10 -11.72 -7.85 -2.70
N LEU A 11 -11.96 -6.61 -3.13
CA LEU A 11 -10.95 -5.56 -3.19
C LEU A 11 -10.38 -5.23 -1.81
N GLY A 12 -11.25 -5.16 -0.79
CA GLY A 12 -10.85 -4.95 0.60
C GLY A 12 -9.88 -6.02 1.10
N PHE A 13 -10.19 -7.30 0.86
CA PHE A 13 -9.29 -8.42 1.20
C PHE A 13 -7.98 -8.40 0.41
N LEU A 14 -8.02 -8.08 -0.88
CA LEU A 14 -6.83 -7.95 -1.71
C LEU A 14 -5.89 -6.84 -1.17
N TYR A 15 -6.43 -5.66 -0.86
CA TYR A 15 -5.64 -4.59 -0.24
C TYR A 15 -5.06 -5.04 1.10
N LEU A 16 -5.86 -5.70 1.94
CA LEU A 16 -5.42 -6.17 3.25
C LEU A 16 -4.28 -7.20 3.14
N GLY A 17 -4.42 -8.17 2.23
CA GLY A 17 -3.44 -9.22 2.02
C GLY A 17 -2.15 -8.70 1.41
N VAL A 18 -2.22 -7.95 0.32
CA VAL A 18 -1.03 -7.42 -0.38
C VAL A 18 -0.27 -6.43 0.49
N HIS A 19 -0.97 -5.49 1.14
CA HIS A 19 -0.31 -4.49 1.97
C HIS A 19 0.07 -5.02 3.36
N GLY A 20 -0.65 -6.04 3.87
CA GLY A 20 -0.22 -6.78 5.05
C GLY A 20 1.10 -7.52 4.81
N LEU A 21 1.23 -8.19 3.65
CA LEU A 21 2.49 -8.82 3.25
C LEU A 21 3.60 -7.78 3.02
N ALA A 22 3.27 -6.66 2.37
CA ALA A 22 4.22 -5.56 2.18
C ALA A 22 4.69 -4.97 3.51
N LEU A 23 3.82 -4.88 4.52
CA LEU A 23 4.17 -4.41 5.86
C LEU A 23 5.18 -5.34 6.54
N VAL A 24 4.96 -6.65 6.46
CA VAL A 24 5.91 -7.66 6.96
C VAL A 24 7.25 -7.56 6.22
N GLY A 25 7.20 -7.41 4.90
CA GLY A 25 8.40 -7.18 4.08
C GLY A 25 9.15 -5.90 4.48
N ALA A 26 8.44 -4.80 4.72
CA ALA A 26 9.01 -3.54 5.18
C ALA A 26 9.66 -3.67 6.56
N ALA A 27 9.03 -4.39 7.49
CA ALA A 27 9.60 -4.66 8.80
C ALA A 27 10.89 -5.48 8.69
N GLY A 28 10.91 -6.52 7.84
CA GLY A 28 12.12 -7.30 7.55
C GLY A 28 13.23 -6.46 6.93
N LEU A 29 12.90 -5.62 5.95
CA LEU A 29 13.85 -4.72 5.31
C LEU A 29 14.40 -3.68 6.29
N GLY A 30 13.55 -3.13 7.16
CA GLY A 30 13.94 -2.20 8.21
C GLY A 30 14.90 -2.84 9.21
N LEU A 31 14.63 -4.07 9.63
CA LEU A 31 15.53 -4.84 10.50
C LEU A 31 16.89 -5.09 9.82
N ALA A 32 16.89 -5.49 8.54
CA ALA A 32 18.11 -5.69 7.77
C ALA A 32 18.92 -4.39 7.64
N THR A 33 18.24 -3.28 7.33
CA THR A 33 18.85 -1.94 7.22
C THR A 33 19.48 -1.51 8.55
N TRP A 34 18.77 -1.73 9.65
CA TRP A 34 19.25 -1.41 10.99
C TRP A 34 20.48 -2.25 11.36
N LEU A 35 20.46 -3.56 11.10
CA LEU A 35 21.60 -4.45 11.33
C LEU A 35 22.83 -4.05 10.50
N LEU A 36 22.65 -3.80 9.20
CA LEU A 36 23.72 -3.36 8.30
C LEU A 36 24.31 -2.03 8.76
N SER A 37 23.46 -1.10 9.17
CA SER A 37 23.92 0.19 9.70
C SER A 37 24.79 -0.01 10.94
N ARG A 38 24.39 -0.88 11.88
CA ARG A 38 25.16 -1.17 13.10
C ARG A 38 26.50 -1.84 12.82
N LEU A 39 26.54 -2.76 11.85
CA LEU A 39 27.79 -3.40 11.41
C LEU A 39 28.73 -2.40 10.71
N ALA A 40 28.19 -1.50 9.89
CA ALA A 40 28.96 -0.50 9.16
C ALA A 40 29.51 0.62 10.07
N THR A 41 28.72 1.10 11.03
CA THR A 41 29.11 2.20 11.94
C THR A 41 29.88 1.75 13.18
N GLY A 42 29.96 0.44 13.48
CA GLY A 42 30.76 -0.10 14.58
C GLY A 42 32.28 0.07 14.42
N ARG A 43 32.76 0.41 13.22
CA ARG A 43 34.13 0.87 12.98
C ARG A 43 34.11 2.39 12.88
N HIS A 44 34.63 3.08 13.90
CA HIS A 44 34.82 4.53 13.89
C HIS A 44 35.83 4.95 12.81
N VAL A 45 35.39 5.00 11.56
CA VAL A 45 36.10 5.65 10.46
C VAL A 45 35.15 6.73 9.97
N ARG A 46 35.60 7.99 9.96
CA ARG A 46 34.87 9.08 9.30
C ARG A 46 34.84 8.78 7.80
N LEU A 47 33.85 8.01 7.39
CA LEU A 47 33.60 7.68 6.00
C LEU A 47 33.09 8.95 5.30
N PRO A 48 33.61 9.34 4.12
CA PRO A 48 33.08 10.45 3.32
C PRO A 48 31.57 10.30 3.08
N VAL A 49 30.84 11.42 2.99
CA VAL A 49 29.35 11.48 2.89
C VAL A 49 28.76 10.54 1.83
N TRP A 50 29.51 10.28 0.76
CA TRP A 50 29.13 9.41 -0.35
C TRP A 50 28.99 7.93 0.04
N GLU A 51 29.72 7.46 1.05
CA GLU A 51 29.65 6.06 1.53
C GLU A 51 28.40 5.80 2.39
N GLY A 52 27.76 6.86 2.92
CA GLY A 52 26.47 6.78 3.60
C GLY A 52 25.26 6.80 2.66
N LEU A 53 25.44 7.18 1.39
CA LEU A 53 24.36 7.33 0.41
C LEU A 53 23.48 6.06 0.27
N PRO A 54 24.04 4.84 0.17
CA PRO A 54 23.22 3.63 0.07
C PRO A 54 22.34 3.40 1.31
N VAL A 55 22.83 3.74 2.50
CA VAL A 55 22.08 3.59 3.76
C VAL A 55 20.90 4.57 3.81
N TYR A 56 21.11 5.83 3.41
CA TYR A 56 20.03 6.81 3.34
C TYR A 56 19.00 6.47 2.26
N LEU A 57 19.42 5.97 1.10
CA LEU A 57 18.52 5.50 0.05
C LEU A 57 17.68 4.31 0.53
N LEU A 58 18.30 3.34 1.20
CA LEU A 58 17.60 2.17 1.73
C LEU A 58 16.62 2.57 2.86
N ALA A 59 17.01 3.49 3.73
CA ALA A 59 16.12 4.04 4.75
C ALA A 59 14.92 4.79 4.14
N GLY A 60 15.17 5.67 3.15
CA GLY A 60 14.11 6.39 2.43
C GLY A 60 13.16 5.44 1.70
N PHE A 61 13.70 4.43 1.03
CA PHE A 61 12.91 3.39 0.38
C PHE A 61 12.06 2.60 1.40
N THR A 62 12.63 2.23 2.55
CA THR A 62 11.90 1.53 3.62
C THR A 62 10.74 2.38 4.15
N LEU A 63 10.95 3.68 4.37
CA LEU A 63 9.88 4.61 4.78
C LEU A 63 8.79 4.74 3.73
N PHE A 64 9.16 4.79 2.45
CA PHE A 64 8.21 4.84 1.34
C PHE A 64 7.35 3.56 1.28
N VAL A 65 7.96 2.38 1.38
CA VAL A 65 7.23 1.10 1.42
C VAL A 65 6.31 1.03 2.64
N LEU A 66 6.76 1.51 3.81
CA LEU A 66 5.94 1.56 5.02
C LEU A 66 4.72 2.47 4.84
N TRP A 67 4.92 3.67 4.26
CA TRP A 67 3.83 4.59 3.95
C TRP A 67 2.81 3.98 2.98
N MET A 68 3.28 3.30 1.93
CA MET A 68 2.44 2.56 1.00
C MET A 68 1.63 1.46 1.72
N ALA A 69 2.30 0.65 2.55
CA ALA A 69 1.67 -0.43 3.31
C ALA A 69 0.56 0.08 4.22
N ILE A 70 0.83 1.13 5.00
CA ILE A 70 -0.15 1.73 5.91
C ILE A 70 -1.33 2.31 5.14
N SER A 71 -1.06 3.06 4.05
CA SER A 71 -2.11 3.70 3.25
C SER A 71 -3.02 2.67 2.58
N GLY A 72 -2.45 1.61 2.01
CA GLY A 72 -3.22 0.52 1.40
C GLY A 72 -4.00 -0.31 2.41
N LEU A 73 -3.45 -0.55 3.61
CA LEU A 73 -4.20 -1.18 4.71
C LEU A 73 -5.40 -0.32 5.13
N ALA A 74 -5.22 1.00 5.25
CA ALA A 74 -6.30 1.91 5.57
C ALA A 74 -7.42 1.88 4.52
N VAL A 75 -7.07 1.84 3.22
CA VAL A 75 -8.03 1.66 2.13
C VAL A 75 -8.75 0.31 2.24
N GLY A 76 -8.01 -0.79 2.42
CA GLY A 76 -8.58 -2.13 2.56
C GLY A 76 -9.56 -2.24 3.72
N VAL A 77 -9.20 -1.74 4.90
CA VAL A 77 -10.07 -1.72 6.09
C VAL A 77 -11.32 -0.88 5.85
N SER A 78 -11.18 0.31 5.24
CA SER A 78 -12.32 1.18 4.95
C SER A 78 -13.28 0.56 3.93
N LEU A 79 -12.76 -0.14 2.91
CA LEU A 79 -13.57 -0.90 1.96
C LEU A 79 -14.39 -2.00 2.66
N LEU A 80 -13.78 -2.77 3.56
CA LEU A 80 -14.45 -3.83 4.30
C LEU A 80 -15.49 -3.31 5.31
N ARG A 81 -15.24 -2.13 5.91
CA ARG A 81 -16.16 -1.52 6.89
C ARG A 81 -17.32 -0.76 6.27
N GLY A 82 -17.44 -0.70 4.95
CA GLY A 82 -18.45 0.14 4.32
C GLY A 82 -18.13 1.64 4.36
N GLY A 83 -16.95 2.05 4.82
CA GLY A 83 -16.55 3.45 5.01
C GLY A 83 -16.26 4.21 3.70
N ARG A 84 -16.20 5.54 3.80
CA ARG A 84 -15.84 6.41 2.67
C ARG A 84 -14.33 6.35 2.45
N VAL A 85 -13.91 5.97 1.24
CA VAL A 85 -12.50 5.97 0.82
C VAL A 85 -12.26 7.19 -0.07
N SER A 86 -11.11 7.83 0.05
CA SER A 86 -10.73 8.88 -0.90
C SER A 86 -10.43 8.25 -2.27
N LYS A 87 -11.25 8.57 -3.28
CA LYS A 87 -11.05 8.11 -4.67
C LYS A 87 -9.64 8.44 -5.18
N ALA A 88 -9.15 9.64 -4.89
CA ALA A 88 -7.82 10.08 -5.30
C ALA A 88 -6.72 9.21 -4.69
N LEU A 89 -6.79 8.93 -3.38
CA LEU A 89 -5.83 8.06 -2.70
C LEU A 89 -5.84 6.66 -3.31
N ALA A 90 -7.03 6.10 -3.53
CA ALA A 90 -7.17 4.77 -4.10
C ALA A 90 -6.59 4.67 -5.52
N LEU A 91 -6.85 5.67 -6.38
CA LEU A 91 -6.29 5.72 -7.74
C LEU A 91 -4.76 5.87 -7.72
N VAL A 92 -4.22 6.74 -6.86
CA VAL A 92 -2.77 6.90 -6.69
C VAL A 92 -2.12 5.58 -6.27
N LEU A 93 -2.66 4.92 -5.24
CA LEU A 93 -2.15 3.62 -4.78
C LEU A 93 -2.26 2.55 -5.87
N SER A 94 -3.31 2.59 -6.68
CA SER A 94 -3.50 1.64 -7.78
C SER A 94 -2.42 1.78 -8.85
N ILE A 95 -2.10 3.02 -9.24
CA ILE A 95 -1.04 3.31 -10.22
C ILE A 95 0.33 2.92 -9.66
N LEU A 96 0.61 3.26 -8.39
CA LEU A 96 1.86 2.94 -7.71
C LEU A 96 2.08 1.42 -7.54
N MET A 97 1.00 0.62 -7.56
CA MET A 97 1.06 -0.85 -7.48
C MET A 97 1.26 -1.54 -8.84
N LEU A 98 1.08 -0.85 -9.98
CA LEU A 98 1.25 -1.50 -11.29
C LEU A 98 2.64 -2.13 -11.51
N PRO A 99 3.76 -1.51 -11.07
CA PRO A 99 5.09 -2.08 -11.23
C PRO A 99 5.37 -3.31 -10.35
N SER A 100 4.61 -3.53 -9.27
CA SER A 100 4.83 -4.64 -8.33
C SER A 100 4.20 -5.94 -8.84
N PHE A 101 4.76 -6.47 -9.94
CA PHE A 101 4.31 -7.71 -10.56
C PHE A 101 4.63 -8.95 -9.69
N PRO A 102 3.72 -9.95 -9.59
CA PRO A 102 2.40 -10.03 -10.22
C PRO A 102 1.25 -9.47 -9.36
N LEU A 103 1.36 -9.52 -8.04
CA LEU A 103 0.25 -9.23 -7.12
C LEU A 103 -0.20 -7.77 -7.14
N GLY A 104 0.75 -6.85 -7.16
CA GLY A 104 0.47 -5.42 -7.24
C GLY A 104 -0.16 -5.02 -8.57
N THR A 105 0.26 -5.63 -9.67
CA THR A 105 -0.36 -5.39 -10.98
C THR A 105 -1.84 -5.80 -10.99
N VAL A 106 -2.15 -7.01 -10.49
CA VAL A 106 -3.55 -7.48 -10.37
C VAL A 106 -4.35 -6.53 -9.49
N LEU A 107 -3.81 -6.16 -8.33
CA LEU A 107 -4.46 -5.23 -7.41
C LEU A 107 -4.68 -3.85 -8.06
N GLY A 108 -3.67 -3.30 -8.72
CA GLY A 108 -3.71 -1.98 -9.33
C GLY A 108 -4.72 -1.90 -10.47
N VAL A 109 -4.71 -2.87 -11.38
CA VAL A 109 -5.68 -2.94 -12.48
C VAL A 109 -7.10 -3.11 -11.95
N TYR A 110 -7.30 -4.02 -11.00
CA TYR A 110 -8.63 -4.30 -10.45
C TYR A 110 -9.18 -3.09 -9.65
N SER A 111 -8.32 -2.41 -8.92
CA SER A 111 -8.67 -1.17 -8.19
C SER A 111 -9.02 -0.04 -9.16
N LEU A 112 -8.22 0.20 -10.20
CA LEU A 112 -8.53 1.21 -11.24
C LEU A 112 -9.89 0.96 -11.87
N TRP A 113 -10.17 -0.28 -12.24
CA TRP A 113 -11.48 -0.65 -12.80
C TRP A 113 -12.63 -0.42 -11.81
N PHE A 114 -12.44 -0.74 -10.53
CA PHE A 114 -13.49 -0.58 -9.51
C PHE A 114 -13.79 0.89 -9.20
N PHE A 115 -12.76 1.71 -8.92
CA PHE A 115 -12.93 3.12 -8.53
C PHE A 115 -13.33 4.03 -9.71
N THR A 116 -13.27 3.54 -10.94
CA THR A 116 -13.78 4.25 -12.13
C THR A 116 -15.26 3.98 -12.41
N GLN A 117 -15.88 2.97 -11.77
CA GLN A 117 -17.33 2.74 -11.91
C GLN A 117 -18.15 3.86 -11.24
N GLU A 118 -19.24 4.25 -11.88
CA GLU A 118 -20.23 5.14 -11.28
C GLU A 118 -20.94 4.45 -10.10
N GLY A 119 -21.09 5.15 -8.97
CA GLY A 119 -21.76 4.63 -7.78
C GLY A 119 -20.93 3.67 -6.92
N TRP A 120 -19.62 3.57 -7.12
CA TRP A 120 -18.74 2.73 -6.30
C TRP A 120 -18.75 3.10 -4.80
N ASP A 121 -19.05 4.36 -4.48
CA ASP A 121 -19.14 4.94 -3.15
C ASP A 121 -20.57 5.02 -2.60
N SER A 122 -21.57 4.56 -3.36
CA SER A 122 -22.96 4.60 -2.91
C SER A 122 -23.15 3.74 -1.66
N GLU A 123 -23.68 4.36 -0.60
CA GLU A 123 -23.91 3.67 0.68
C GLU A 123 -24.98 2.57 0.49
N PRO A 124 -24.76 1.34 1.00
CA PRO A 124 -25.70 0.22 0.83
C PRO A 124 -27.14 0.53 1.27
N GLY A 125 -27.35 1.51 2.16
CA GLY A 125 -28.66 1.90 2.69
C GLY A 125 -29.43 2.93 1.85
N MET A 126 -28.78 3.66 0.94
CA MET A 126 -29.44 4.73 0.18
C MET A 126 -30.25 4.20 -1.01
N GLN A 127 -29.93 2.99 -1.49
CA GLN A 127 -30.67 2.30 -2.55
C GLN A 127 -31.99 1.66 -2.07
N ALA A 128 -32.17 1.48 -0.76
CA ALA A 128 -33.41 0.92 -0.18
C ALA A 128 -34.49 1.99 0.11
N ALA A 129 -34.17 3.27 -0.08
CA ALA A 129 -35.05 4.41 0.21
C ALA A 129 -35.62 5.08 -1.05
N MET A 130 -35.39 4.52 -2.24
CA MET A 130 -35.98 4.91 -3.52
C MET A 130 -36.75 3.72 -4.10
#